data_AF-A0A7X5QB21-F1
#
_entry.id   AF-A0A7X5QB21-F1
#
_cell.length_a   1.000
_cell.length_b   1.000
_cell.length_c   1.000
_cell.angle_alpha   90.00
_cell.angle_beta   90.00
_cell.angle_gamma   90.00
#
_symmetry.space_group_name_H-M   'P 1'
#
loop_
_entity.id
_entity.type
_entity.pdbx_description
1 polymer ?
#
loop_
_entity_poly.entity_id
_entity_poly.type
_entity_poly.pdbx_seq_one_letter_code
_entity_poly.pdbx_strand_id
1 'polypeptide(L)'
;MVNTKKYFPVLLATLISGCADPNEPLSPPKDNQWITVEGVAPKYTQPHVSAEYISKDCLEYQLHADMSPYKVPTYNGLRLNVKADPQTGYFKTKLPFNGGGRCKWKINRAFVSVSYTDVSHLVKDAVLYDGGGGTGLTAFINNAVQTSLSETAALNTIDFSPVIYPVLDLVEGLPKSVFLQGEVGMRFFRLKLTPGAEWKITFKPKLDETKMPKITVTDGKGEWVEYPNGRIDLNRQSIDYWKITAPKPPAK
;
A
#
# COMPACT_ATOMS: atom_id res chain seq x y z
N MET A 1 61.76 -6.25 -51.47
CA MET A 1 60.60 -7.10 -51.12
C MET A 1 60.60 -7.30 -49.61
N VAL A 2 59.75 -6.58 -48.88
CA VAL A 2 59.57 -6.75 -47.43
C VAL A 2 58.11 -7.10 -47.18
N ASN A 3 57.89 -8.26 -46.58
CA ASN A 3 56.61 -8.91 -46.38
C ASN A 3 56.08 -8.55 -44.99
N THR A 4 55.10 -7.65 -44.91
CA THR A 4 54.49 -7.23 -43.63
C THR A 4 53.21 -8.04 -43.39
N LYS A 5 53.31 -9.04 -42.50
CA LYS A 5 52.16 -9.79 -41.98
C LYS A 5 51.23 -8.82 -41.23
N LYS A 6 49.98 -8.72 -41.70
CA LYS A 6 48.88 -8.03 -41.01
C LYS A 6 48.49 -8.82 -39.75
N TYR A 7 48.73 -8.24 -38.58
CA TYR A 7 48.15 -8.71 -37.32
C TYR A 7 46.79 -8.03 -37.13
N PHE A 8 45.72 -8.82 -37.13
CA PHE A 8 44.38 -8.41 -36.73
C PHE A 8 44.31 -8.37 -35.20
N PRO A 9 43.98 -7.25 -34.55
CA PRO A 9 43.76 -7.25 -33.11
C PRO A 9 42.39 -7.88 -32.83
N VAL A 10 42.39 -9.00 -32.11
CA VAL A 10 41.18 -9.59 -31.55
C VAL A 10 40.70 -8.67 -30.43
N LEU A 11 39.59 -7.97 -30.65
CA LEU A 11 38.94 -7.13 -29.65
C LEU A 11 38.31 -8.07 -28.59
N LEU A 12 38.99 -8.24 -27.46
CA LEU A 12 38.51 -9.01 -26.33
C LEU A 12 37.43 -8.20 -25.60
N ALA A 13 36.16 -8.41 -25.95
CA ALA A 13 35.03 -7.83 -25.23
C ALA A 13 34.91 -8.51 -23.86
N THR A 14 35.45 -7.87 -22.83
CA THR A 14 35.22 -8.25 -21.43
C THR A 14 33.78 -7.92 -21.07
N LEU A 15 32.90 -8.92 -21.14
CA LEU A 15 31.59 -8.86 -20.49
C LEU A 15 31.83 -8.90 -18.98
N ILE A 16 32.05 -7.73 -18.38
CA ILE A 16 31.94 -7.53 -16.94
C ILE A 16 30.47 -7.77 -16.59
N SER A 17 30.13 -9.02 -16.26
CA SER A 17 28.90 -9.35 -15.56
C SER A 17 29.01 -8.81 -14.13
N GLY A 18 28.98 -7.48 -13.99
CA GLY A 18 28.87 -6.84 -12.69
C GLY A 18 27.56 -7.30 -12.07
N CYS A 19 27.65 -7.84 -10.85
CA CYS A 19 26.49 -8.09 -10.00
C CYS A 19 25.62 -6.83 -10.03
N ALA A 20 24.38 -6.97 -10.48
CA ALA A 20 23.46 -5.85 -10.51
C ALA A 20 23.19 -5.39 -9.06
N ASP A 21 23.26 -4.08 -8.84
CA ASP A 21 23.10 -3.47 -7.52
C ASP A 21 21.66 -3.72 -7.02
N PRO A 22 21.45 -4.17 -5.78
CA PRO A 22 20.12 -4.25 -5.16
C PRO A 22 19.28 -2.97 -5.27
N ASN A 23 19.92 -1.81 -5.39
CA ASN A 23 19.30 -0.49 -5.52
C ASN A 23 19.05 -0.05 -6.97
N GLU A 24 19.22 -0.93 -7.96
CA GLU A 24 18.96 -0.58 -9.36
C GLU A 24 17.52 -0.09 -9.56
N PRO A 25 17.33 1.04 -10.26
CA PRO A 25 16.00 1.60 -10.44
C PRO A 25 15.12 0.70 -11.32
N LEU A 26 13.80 0.90 -11.17
CA LEU A 26 12.83 0.36 -12.10
C LEU A 26 13.07 0.97 -13.50
N SER A 27 13.10 0.12 -14.52
CA SER A 27 13.16 0.54 -15.92
C SER A 27 12.22 -0.35 -16.75
N PRO A 28 10.90 -0.09 -16.66
CA PRO A 28 9.90 -0.89 -17.36
C PRO A 28 10.12 -0.86 -18.88
N PRO A 29 9.95 -1.98 -19.59
CA PRO A 29 10.09 -2.01 -21.05
C PRO A 29 8.95 -1.23 -21.74
N LYS A 30 9.14 -0.85 -23.01
CA LYS A 30 8.14 -0.08 -23.78
C LYS A 30 6.87 -0.90 -24.06
N ASP A 31 7.03 -2.19 -24.33
CA ASP A 31 5.98 -3.18 -24.62
C ASP A 31 5.41 -3.83 -23.34
N ASN A 32 5.28 -3.06 -22.26
CA ASN A 32 4.77 -3.57 -20.99
C ASN A 32 3.25 -3.66 -20.97
N GLN A 33 2.72 -4.68 -20.29
CA GLN A 33 1.32 -4.72 -19.87
C GLN A 33 1.18 -3.96 -18.54
N TRP A 34 0.08 -3.26 -18.37
CA TRP A 34 -0.11 -2.33 -17.25
C TRP A 34 -1.33 -2.71 -16.43
N ILE A 35 -1.22 -2.59 -15.11
CA ILE A 35 -2.37 -2.64 -14.21
C ILE A 35 -2.89 -1.21 -14.09
N THR A 36 -4.11 -0.98 -14.58
CA THR A 36 -4.77 0.31 -14.38
C THR A 36 -5.27 0.40 -12.95
N VAL A 37 -4.97 1.49 -12.27
CA VAL A 37 -5.51 1.78 -10.93
C VAL A 37 -6.35 3.04 -11.05
N GLU A 38 -7.63 2.94 -10.72
CA GLU A 38 -8.53 4.09 -10.75
C GLU A 38 -9.51 4.07 -9.59
N GLY A 39 -10.15 5.20 -9.33
CA GLY A 39 -11.00 5.32 -8.16
C GLY A 39 -11.56 6.70 -7.94
N VAL A 40 -12.19 6.87 -6.79
CA VAL A 40 -12.70 8.16 -6.31
C VAL A 40 -12.23 8.36 -4.89
N ALA A 41 -11.42 9.40 -4.66
CA ALA A 41 -11.05 9.85 -3.33
C ALA A 41 -12.15 10.77 -2.78
N PRO A 42 -12.73 10.48 -1.60
CA PRO A 42 -13.70 11.37 -0.96
C PRO A 42 -13.14 12.77 -0.71
N LYS A 43 -14.03 13.75 -0.51
CA LYS A 43 -13.66 15.11 -0.13
C LYS A 43 -12.77 15.10 1.13
N TYR A 44 -11.82 16.03 1.20
CA TYR A 44 -10.83 16.14 2.28
C TYR A 44 -9.84 14.97 2.37
N THR A 45 -9.79 14.09 1.35
CA THR A 45 -8.85 12.97 1.30
C THR A 45 -7.99 13.02 0.05
N GLN A 46 -6.87 12.30 0.08
CA GLN A 46 -6.00 12.09 -1.07
C GLN A 46 -5.75 10.60 -1.30
N PRO A 47 -5.72 10.14 -2.56
CA PRO A 47 -5.38 8.76 -2.88
C PRO A 47 -3.87 8.54 -2.85
N HIS A 48 -3.46 7.34 -2.45
CA HIS A 48 -2.09 6.86 -2.53
C HIS A 48 -2.05 5.58 -3.35
N VAL A 49 -1.14 5.53 -4.32
CA VAL A 49 -0.88 4.31 -5.10
C VAL A 49 0.61 4.02 -5.05
N SER A 50 0.95 2.80 -4.64
CA SER A 50 2.31 2.30 -4.65
C SER A 50 2.36 0.84 -5.04
N ALA A 51 3.56 0.35 -5.33
CA ALA A 51 3.82 -1.05 -5.58
C ALA A 51 5.16 -1.48 -5.00
N GLU A 52 5.25 -2.75 -4.65
CA GLU A 52 6.50 -3.41 -4.32
C GLU A 52 6.84 -4.37 -5.46
N TYR A 53 8.09 -4.33 -5.90
CA TYR A 53 8.68 -5.24 -6.87
C TYR A 53 9.68 -6.15 -6.18
N ILE A 54 9.81 -7.37 -6.66
CA ILE A 54 10.79 -8.35 -6.20
C ILE A 54 11.74 -8.70 -7.35
N SER A 55 13.02 -8.89 -7.03
CA SER A 55 14.01 -9.44 -7.96
C SER A 55 14.54 -10.77 -7.45
N LYS A 56 14.66 -11.75 -8.35
CA LYS A 56 15.39 -13.00 -8.12
C LYS A 56 16.79 -13.00 -8.76
N ASP A 57 17.12 -11.94 -9.51
CA ASP A 57 18.40 -11.76 -10.17
C ASP A 57 19.35 -10.89 -9.32
N CYS A 58 18.82 -9.80 -8.76
CA CYS A 58 19.49 -9.02 -7.73
C CYS A 58 19.17 -9.64 -6.38
N LEU A 59 20.22 -10.13 -5.73
CA LEU A 59 20.14 -10.83 -4.47
C LEU A 59 21.00 -10.11 -3.45
N GLU A 60 20.56 -10.09 -2.20
CA GLU A 60 21.32 -9.57 -1.07
C GLU A 60 21.84 -10.73 -0.22
N TYR A 61 23.01 -10.54 0.38
CA TYR A 61 23.58 -11.50 1.32
C TYR A 61 23.00 -11.30 2.71
N GLN A 62 22.57 -12.40 3.33
CA GLN A 62 22.24 -12.49 4.74
C GLN A 62 23.06 -13.60 5.40
N LEU A 63 23.14 -13.57 6.72
CA LEU A 63 23.87 -14.58 7.49
C LEU A 63 22.88 -15.48 8.22
N HIS A 64 23.13 -16.78 8.15
CA HIS A 64 22.49 -17.76 9.04
C HIS A 64 22.96 -17.56 10.48
N ALA A 65 22.30 -18.20 11.44
CA ALA A 65 22.68 -18.14 12.86
C ALA A 65 24.10 -18.68 13.13
N ASP A 66 24.60 -19.58 12.27
CA ASP A 66 25.96 -20.10 12.28
C ASP A 66 26.97 -19.21 11.53
N MET A 67 26.56 -17.99 11.15
CA MET A 67 27.33 -17.01 10.37
C MET A 67 27.66 -17.43 8.92
N SER A 68 27.08 -18.52 8.41
CA SER A 68 27.24 -18.87 7.01
C SER A 68 26.41 -17.94 6.10
N PRO A 69 26.95 -17.48 4.96
CA PRO A 69 26.24 -16.55 4.08
C PRO A 69 25.22 -17.26 3.19
N TYR A 70 24.04 -16.66 3.01
CA TYR A 70 23.04 -17.07 2.03
C TYR A 70 22.45 -15.87 1.29
N LYS A 71 21.83 -16.12 0.14
CA LYS A 71 21.28 -15.09 -0.74
C LYS A 71 19.77 -15.05 -0.67
N VAL A 72 19.21 -13.85 -0.57
CA VAL A 72 17.76 -13.61 -0.58
C VAL A 72 17.35 -12.67 -1.72
N PRO A 73 16.12 -12.81 -2.26
CA PRO A 73 15.53 -11.83 -3.17
C PRO A 73 15.54 -10.42 -2.59
N THR A 74 15.80 -9.41 -3.44
CA THR A 74 15.69 -8.00 -3.07
C THR A 74 14.33 -7.43 -3.47
N TYR A 75 13.98 -6.29 -2.89
CA TYR A 75 12.71 -5.60 -3.13
C TYR A 75 12.93 -4.14 -3.52
N ASN A 76 12.06 -3.61 -4.36
CA ASN A 76 12.08 -2.20 -4.75
C ASN A 76 10.67 -1.60 -4.69
N GLY A 77 10.54 -0.46 -4.02
CA GLY A 77 9.28 0.25 -3.84
C GLY A 77 9.08 1.32 -4.90
N LEU A 78 7.89 1.35 -5.50
CA LEU A 78 7.42 2.44 -6.36
C LEU A 78 6.30 3.20 -5.66
N ARG A 79 6.51 4.47 -5.34
CA ARG A 79 5.44 5.37 -4.87
C ARG A 79 5.10 6.36 -5.96
N LEU A 80 3.83 6.40 -6.39
CA LEU A 80 3.37 7.31 -7.42
C LEU A 80 2.81 8.58 -6.78
N ASN A 81 3.10 9.73 -7.40
CA ASN A 81 2.44 10.99 -7.07
C ASN A 81 1.09 11.06 -7.80
N VAL A 82 0.05 10.52 -7.18
CA VAL A 82 -1.31 10.47 -7.74
C VAL A 82 -2.10 11.68 -7.25
N LYS A 83 -2.73 12.38 -8.19
CA LYS A 83 -3.65 13.48 -7.88
C LYS A 83 -5.07 13.08 -8.26
N ALA A 84 -6.00 13.35 -7.37
CA ALA A 84 -7.42 13.26 -7.65
C ALA A 84 -7.91 14.57 -8.29
N ASP A 85 -8.90 14.45 -9.17
CA ASP A 85 -9.66 15.60 -9.65
C ASP A 85 -10.36 16.29 -8.46
N PRO A 86 -10.22 17.61 -8.30
CA PRO A 86 -10.68 18.31 -7.10
C PRO A 86 -12.21 18.41 -7.00
N GLN A 87 -12.94 18.25 -8.11
CA GLN A 87 -14.41 18.34 -8.11
C GLN A 87 -15.06 16.97 -7.92
N THR A 88 -14.52 15.96 -8.57
CA THR A 88 -15.10 14.62 -8.65
C THR A 88 -14.41 13.61 -7.74
N GLY A 89 -13.20 13.92 -7.26
CA GLY A 89 -12.35 12.98 -6.53
C GLY A 89 -11.74 11.89 -7.42
N TYR A 90 -12.02 11.88 -8.72
CA TYR A 90 -11.58 10.81 -9.60
C TYR A 90 -10.06 10.80 -9.76
N PHE A 91 -9.44 9.63 -9.69
CA PHE A 91 -8.03 9.45 -9.99
C PHE A 91 -7.80 8.24 -10.88
N LYS A 92 -6.74 8.29 -11.70
CA LYS A 92 -6.31 7.20 -12.56
C LYS A 92 -4.80 7.20 -12.70
N THR A 93 -4.18 6.03 -12.58
CA THR A 93 -2.77 5.81 -12.81
C THR A 93 -2.52 4.38 -13.33
N LYS A 94 -1.26 4.04 -13.61
CA LYS A 94 -0.86 2.73 -14.10
C LYS A 94 0.37 2.22 -13.35
N LEU A 95 0.35 0.94 -13.01
CA LEU A 95 1.50 0.22 -12.45
C LEU A 95 2.08 -0.72 -13.52
N PRO A 96 3.41 -0.68 -13.76
CA PRO A 96 4.04 -1.59 -14.71
C PRO A 96 4.01 -3.01 -14.18
N PHE A 97 3.52 -3.97 -14.96
CA PHE A 97 3.56 -5.38 -14.53
C PHE A 97 4.99 -5.91 -14.47
N ASN A 98 5.79 -5.56 -15.49
CA ASN A 98 7.23 -5.78 -15.48
C ASN A 98 7.95 -4.49 -15.09
N GLY A 99 8.60 -4.47 -13.93
CA GLY A 99 9.42 -3.34 -13.47
C GLY A 99 10.75 -3.22 -14.23
N GLY A 100 11.18 -4.29 -14.89
CA GLY A 100 12.33 -4.29 -15.80
C GLY A 100 13.65 -3.94 -15.13
N GLY A 101 14.51 -3.19 -15.83
CA GLY A 101 15.86 -2.86 -15.37
C GLY A 101 16.80 -4.08 -15.29
N ARG A 102 18.02 -3.85 -14.77
CA ARG A 102 19.07 -4.88 -14.67
C ARG A 102 18.68 -6.01 -13.72
N CYS A 103 17.89 -5.69 -12.70
CA CYS A 103 17.34 -6.66 -11.74
C CYS A 103 16.09 -7.40 -12.23
N LYS A 104 15.60 -7.13 -13.45
CA LYS A 104 14.37 -7.75 -14.00
C LYS A 104 13.19 -7.71 -13.04
N TRP A 105 13.01 -6.57 -12.36
CA TRP A 105 12.01 -6.36 -11.32
C TRP A 105 10.62 -6.85 -11.74
N LYS A 106 9.97 -7.65 -10.89
CA LYS A 106 8.60 -8.14 -11.10
C LYS A 106 7.68 -7.59 -10.03
N ILE A 107 6.51 -7.09 -10.41
CA ILE A 107 5.55 -6.61 -9.42
C ILE A 107 5.15 -7.75 -8.49
N ASN A 108 5.21 -7.50 -7.19
CA ASN A 108 4.89 -8.45 -6.13
C ASN A 108 3.58 -8.05 -5.45
N ARG A 109 3.45 -6.77 -5.10
CA ARG A 109 2.28 -6.19 -4.43
C ARG A 109 1.92 -4.84 -5.01
N ALA A 110 0.63 -4.54 -5.06
CA ALA A 110 0.11 -3.20 -5.33
C ALA A 110 -0.69 -2.71 -4.12
N PHE A 111 -0.54 -1.45 -3.77
CA PHE A 111 -1.23 -0.81 -2.64
C PHE A 111 -2.04 0.37 -3.16
N VAL A 112 -3.29 0.44 -2.72
CA VAL A 112 -4.19 1.57 -3.01
C VAL A 112 -4.87 1.96 -1.72
N SER A 113 -4.74 3.21 -1.30
CA SER A 113 -5.36 3.71 -0.07
C SER A 113 -5.78 5.17 -0.19
N VAL A 114 -6.55 5.65 0.78
CA VAL A 114 -6.85 7.07 0.96
C VAL A 114 -6.50 7.48 2.40
N SER A 115 -6.06 8.72 2.56
CA SER A 115 -5.87 9.37 3.87
C SER A 115 -6.49 10.75 3.86
N TYR A 116 -6.87 11.27 5.03
CA TYR A 116 -7.24 12.68 5.15
C TYR A 116 -6.08 13.60 4.73
N THR A 117 -6.44 14.76 4.19
CA THR A 117 -5.56 15.92 3.96
C THR A 117 -5.89 17.07 4.90
N ASP A 118 -7.12 17.11 5.42
CA ASP A 118 -7.62 18.10 6.35
C ASP A 118 -8.69 17.46 7.24
N VAL A 119 -8.64 17.74 8.53
CA VAL A 119 -9.58 17.24 9.56
C VAL A 119 -10.14 18.36 10.43
N SER A 120 -9.81 19.61 10.11
CA SER A 120 -10.22 20.79 10.89
C SER A 120 -11.73 21.01 10.90
N HIS A 121 -12.45 20.49 9.90
CA HIS A 121 -13.92 20.50 9.84
C HIS A 121 -14.56 19.47 10.77
N LEU A 122 -13.83 18.45 11.19
CA LEU A 122 -14.33 17.41 12.09
C LEU A 122 -14.12 17.77 13.55
N VAL A 123 -12.88 18.14 13.90
CA VAL A 123 -12.48 18.41 15.27
C VAL A 123 -11.54 19.60 15.31
N LYS A 124 -11.92 20.62 16.09
CA LYS A 124 -11.09 21.80 16.30
C LYS A 124 -9.75 21.41 16.92
N ASP A 125 -8.67 21.98 16.36
CA ASP A 125 -7.29 21.79 16.80
C ASP A 125 -6.77 20.35 16.67
N ALA A 126 -7.46 19.49 15.90
CA ALA A 126 -6.97 18.15 15.59
C ALA A 126 -5.97 18.16 14.44
N VAL A 127 -4.98 17.28 14.51
CA VAL A 127 -3.99 17.03 13.46
C VAL A 127 -4.28 15.73 12.72
N LEU A 128 -3.63 15.53 11.58
CA LEU A 128 -3.61 14.23 10.91
C LEU A 128 -2.82 13.25 11.79
N TYR A 129 -3.30 12.01 11.91
CA TYR A 129 -2.61 10.96 12.66
C TYR A 129 -1.21 10.68 12.10
N ASP A 130 -0.21 10.69 12.98
CA ASP A 130 1.18 10.43 12.64
C ASP A 130 1.39 8.93 12.35
N GLY A 131 2.07 8.60 11.25
CA GLY A 131 2.22 7.20 10.79
C GLY A 131 1.26 6.75 9.67
N GLY A 132 0.44 7.64 9.14
CA GLY A 132 -0.36 7.37 7.93
C GLY A 132 -1.70 6.71 8.24
N GLY A 133 -2.61 7.48 8.84
CA GLY A 133 -3.99 7.11 9.18
C GLY A 133 -4.93 6.90 7.98
N GLY A 134 -4.47 6.18 6.95
CA GLY A 134 -5.24 5.83 5.77
C GLY A 134 -5.70 4.37 5.79
N THR A 135 -6.67 4.08 4.92
CA THR A 135 -7.21 2.72 4.74
C THR A 135 -7.39 2.42 3.26
N GLY A 136 -7.37 1.14 2.90
CA GLY A 136 -7.41 0.74 1.50
C GLY A 136 -7.28 -0.76 1.28
N LEU A 137 -6.53 -1.12 0.25
CA LEU A 137 -6.30 -2.51 -0.15
C LEU A 137 -4.84 -2.77 -0.52
N THR A 138 -4.44 -4.03 -0.33
CA THR A 138 -3.21 -4.61 -0.87
C THR A 138 -3.57 -5.75 -1.81
N ALA A 139 -3.12 -5.67 -3.05
CA ALA A 139 -3.25 -6.74 -4.03
C ALA A 139 -1.93 -7.50 -4.14
N PHE A 140 -1.92 -8.76 -3.71
CA PHE A 140 -0.86 -9.72 -3.94
C PHE A 140 -0.98 -10.25 -5.36
N ILE A 141 0.04 -10.00 -6.19
CA ILE A 141 -0.03 -10.28 -7.61
C ILE A 141 0.40 -11.72 -7.89
N ASN A 142 -0.44 -12.47 -8.62
CA ASN A 142 -0.18 -13.85 -9.03
C ASN A 142 0.29 -14.72 -7.85
N ASN A 143 1.53 -15.20 -7.93
CA ASN A 143 2.13 -16.15 -7.00
C ASN A 143 3.02 -15.47 -5.95
N ALA A 144 2.81 -14.17 -5.67
CA ALA A 144 3.45 -13.50 -4.54
C ALA A 144 3.29 -14.34 -3.26
N VAL A 145 4.30 -14.38 -2.39
CA VAL A 145 4.23 -15.20 -1.17
C VAL A 145 2.99 -14.81 -0.37
N GLN A 146 2.21 -15.81 0.04
CA GLN A 146 1.04 -15.58 0.90
C GLN A 146 1.54 -15.19 2.29
N THR A 147 1.32 -13.93 2.66
CA THR A 147 1.67 -13.42 3.99
C THR A 147 0.43 -13.17 4.85
N SER A 148 -0.77 -13.48 4.34
CA SER A 148 -2.02 -13.43 5.10
C SER A 148 -2.96 -14.59 4.73
N LEU A 149 -3.64 -15.12 5.73
CA LEU A 149 -4.66 -16.17 5.56
C LEU A 149 -6.01 -15.61 5.08
N SER A 150 -6.21 -14.29 5.09
CA SER A 150 -7.50 -13.63 4.80
C SER A 150 -7.59 -12.96 3.43
N GLU A 151 -6.80 -13.41 2.45
CA GLU A 151 -6.78 -12.84 1.10
C GLU A 151 -8.05 -13.19 0.30
N THR A 152 -8.73 -12.19 -0.24
CA THR A 152 -9.89 -12.38 -1.15
C THR A 152 -9.40 -12.65 -2.57
N ALA A 153 -9.81 -13.76 -3.18
CA ALA A 153 -9.41 -14.09 -4.55
C ALA A 153 -10.05 -13.14 -5.59
N ALA A 154 -9.25 -12.68 -6.54
CA ALA A 154 -9.66 -11.84 -7.66
C ALA A 154 -8.95 -12.28 -8.96
N LEU A 155 -9.62 -12.13 -10.10
CA LEU A 155 -9.08 -12.47 -11.42
C LEU A 155 -9.16 -11.24 -12.32
N ASN A 156 -8.02 -10.76 -12.80
CA ASN A 156 -7.80 -9.59 -13.66
C ASN A 156 -8.25 -8.24 -13.07
N THR A 157 -9.34 -8.21 -12.32
CA THR A 157 -9.95 -7.00 -11.79
C THR A 157 -10.25 -7.10 -10.30
N ILE A 158 -10.04 -5.99 -9.58
CA ILE A 158 -10.57 -5.74 -8.23
C ILE A 158 -11.53 -4.56 -8.32
N ASP A 159 -12.72 -4.68 -7.73
CA ASP A 159 -13.61 -3.55 -7.45
C ASP A 159 -13.85 -3.52 -5.93
N PHE A 160 -13.33 -2.50 -5.27
CA PHE A 160 -13.38 -2.37 -3.82
C PHE A 160 -13.94 -1.00 -3.43
N SER A 161 -15.12 -1.01 -2.82
CA SER A 161 -15.86 0.20 -2.43
C SER A 161 -16.28 0.14 -0.96
N PRO A 162 -15.33 0.18 -0.01
CA PRO A 162 -15.65 0.06 1.41
C PRO A 162 -16.33 1.33 1.94
N VAL A 163 -17.12 1.20 2.99
CA VAL A 163 -17.46 2.37 3.82
C VAL A 163 -16.32 2.62 4.80
N ILE A 164 -15.92 3.87 4.96
CA ILE A 164 -14.83 4.26 5.85
C ILE A 164 -15.31 5.36 6.79
N TYR A 165 -14.80 5.37 8.01
CA TYR A 165 -15.22 6.31 9.07
C TYR A 165 -14.01 7.07 9.60
N PRO A 166 -14.15 8.35 9.97
CA PRO A 166 -13.16 9.02 10.81
C PRO A 166 -13.12 8.38 12.20
N VAL A 167 -11.95 8.39 12.83
CA VAL A 167 -11.74 8.01 14.23
C VAL A 167 -10.99 9.12 14.90
N LEU A 168 -11.51 9.61 16.04
CA LEU A 168 -10.82 10.57 16.88
C LEU A 168 -9.93 9.83 17.88
N ASP A 169 -8.63 10.12 17.86
CA ASP A 169 -7.66 9.59 18.80
C ASP A 169 -7.21 10.66 19.80
N LEU A 170 -7.47 10.40 21.09
CA LEU A 170 -7.12 11.26 22.20
C LEU A 170 -6.15 10.55 23.14
N VAL A 171 -4.86 10.69 22.89
CA VAL A 171 -3.81 10.18 23.77
C VAL A 171 -3.28 11.33 24.63
N GLU A 172 -3.32 11.15 25.94
CA GLU A 172 -2.78 12.14 26.89
C GLU A 172 -1.30 12.42 26.60
N GLY A 173 -0.95 13.71 26.52
CA GLY A 173 0.39 14.16 26.16
C GLY A 173 0.66 14.26 24.64
N LEU A 174 -0.25 13.78 23.78
CA LEU A 174 -0.15 13.94 22.33
C LEU A 174 -1.21 14.91 21.78
N PRO A 175 -0.95 15.55 20.62
CA PRO A 175 -1.98 16.29 19.92
C PRO A 175 -3.19 15.41 19.60
N LYS A 176 -4.40 15.97 19.67
CA LYS A 176 -5.61 15.30 19.19
C LYS A 176 -5.42 14.94 17.73
N SER A 177 -5.73 13.72 17.33
CA SER A 177 -5.54 13.32 15.94
C SER A 177 -6.75 12.58 15.38
N VAL A 178 -6.89 12.62 14.06
CA VAL A 178 -7.96 11.92 13.34
C VAL A 178 -7.36 11.05 12.24
N PHE A 179 -7.88 9.82 12.12
CA PHE A 179 -7.52 8.88 11.06
C PHE A 179 -8.75 8.21 10.44
N LEU A 180 -8.56 7.53 9.31
CA LEU A 180 -9.59 6.76 8.62
C LEU A 180 -9.54 5.29 9.02
N GLN A 181 -10.71 4.73 9.34
CA GLN A 181 -10.92 3.33 9.64
C GLN A 181 -11.84 2.69 8.61
N GLY A 182 -11.33 1.68 7.90
CA GLY A 182 -12.12 0.72 7.14
C GLY A 182 -12.46 -0.53 7.96
N GLU A 183 -13.15 -1.50 7.35
CA GLU A 183 -13.45 -2.81 7.99
C GLU A 183 -12.19 -3.47 8.57
N VAL A 184 -11.09 -3.28 7.87
CA VAL A 184 -9.72 -3.59 8.25
C VAL A 184 -8.84 -2.41 7.85
N GLY A 185 -7.62 -2.31 8.40
CA GLY A 185 -6.68 -1.27 7.96
C GLY A 185 -6.42 -1.34 6.45
N MET A 186 -6.04 -2.53 5.97
CA MET A 186 -5.86 -2.83 4.54
C MET A 186 -6.55 -4.15 4.18
N ARG A 187 -7.45 -4.13 3.19
CA ARG A 187 -8.08 -5.34 2.67
C ARG A 187 -7.13 -6.07 1.74
N PHE A 188 -6.89 -7.34 1.99
CA PHE A 188 -5.96 -8.12 1.19
C PHE A 188 -6.67 -8.88 0.08
N PHE A 189 -6.15 -8.78 -1.13
CA PHE A 189 -6.62 -9.47 -2.32
C PHE A 189 -5.52 -10.32 -2.93
N ARG A 190 -5.88 -11.50 -3.44
CA ARG A 190 -5.04 -12.31 -4.31
C ARG A 190 -5.45 -12.07 -5.75
N LEU A 191 -4.74 -11.21 -6.46
CA LEU A 191 -5.06 -10.82 -7.83
C LEU A 191 -4.28 -11.67 -8.83
N LYS A 192 -4.95 -12.64 -9.46
CA LYS A 192 -4.40 -13.41 -10.57
C LYS A 192 -4.59 -12.62 -11.87
N LEU A 193 -3.53 -12.53 -12.67
CA LEU A 193 -3.49 -11.75 -13.90
C LEU A 193 -3.28 -12.69 -15.10
N THR A 194 -4.25 -12.72 -16.01
CA THR A 194 -4.20 -13.47 -17.27
C THR A 194 -3.46 -12.64 -18.33
N PRO A 195 -2.41 -13.16 -18.98
CA PRO A 195 -1.72 -12.46 -20.06
C PRO A 195 -2.68 -11.99 -21.16
N GLY A 196 -2.51 -10.75 -21.63
CA GLY A 196 -3.36 -10.15 -22.68
C GLY A 196 -4.74 -9.65 -22.24
N ALA A 197 -5.19 -9.96 -21.01
CA ALA A 197 -6.44 -9.42 -20.48
C ALA A 197 -6.28 -7.95 -20.02
N GLU A 198 -7.40 -7.23 -19.88
CA GLU A 198 -7.39 -5.94 -19.17
C GLU A 198 -7.18 -6.19 -17.67
N TRP A 199 -6.22 -5.49 -17.06
CA TRP A 199 -5.95 -5.57 -15.62
C TRP A 199 -6.30 -4.26 -14.94
N LYS A 200 -7.15 -4.34 -13.90
CA LYS A 200 -7.70 -3.14 -13.27
C LYS A 200 -7.91 -3.28 -11.77
N ILE A 201 -7.60 -2.23 -11.03
CA ILE A 201 -7.96 -2.08 -9.62
C ILE A 201 -8.81 -0.81 -9.53
N THR A 202 -10.06 -0.98 -9.09
CA THR A 202 -11.00 0.10 -8.85
C THR A 202 -11.20 0.28 -7.35
N PHE A 203 -10.90 1.47 -6.82
CA PHE A 203 -11.04 1.79 -5.41
C PHE A 203 -11.94 3.02 -5.19
N LYS A 204 -13.14 2.81 -4.66
CA LYS A 204 -14.16 3.87 -4.49
C LYS A 204 -14.74 3.85 -3.07
N PRO A 205 -13.94 4.20 -2.05
CA PRO A 205 -14.44 4.23 -0.70
C PRO A 205 -15.55 5.28 -0.52
N LYS A 206 -16.51 4.97 0.35
CA LYS A 206 -17.55 5.91 0.79
C LYS A 206 -17.20 6.39 2.20
N LEU A 207 -16.85 7.67 2.33
CA LEU A 207 -16.60 8.30 3.62
C LEU A 207 -17.92 8.67 4.30
N ASP A 208 -18.14 8.17 5.52
CA ASP A 208 -19.28 8.52 6.37
C ASP A 208 -18.80 9.25 7.62
N GLU A 209 -18.79 10.58 7.57
CA GLU A 209 -18.39 11.44 8.69
C GLU A 209 -19.51 11.65 9.73
N THR A 210 -20.71 11.08 9.52
CA THR A 210 -21.81 11.17 10.50
C THR A 210 -21.58 10.28 11.73
N LYS A 211 -20.61 9.37 11.64
CA LYS A 211 -20.22 8.43 12.68
C LYS A 211 -18.73 8.55 12.90
N MET A 212 -18.34 8.90 14.12
CA MET A 212 -16.95 9.03 14.52
C MET A 212 -16.74 8.40 15.89
N PRO A 213 -16.27 7.15 15.98
CA PRO A 213 -15.83 6.61 17.25
C PRO A 213 -14.60 7.37 17.76
N LYS A 214 -14.36 7.25 19.06
CA LYS A 214 -13.31 7.96 19.78
C LYS A 214 -12.51 6.98 20.62
N ILE A 215 -11.19 7.01 20.46
CA ILE A 215 -10.23 6.32 21.31
C ILE A 215 -9.74 7.33 22.34
N THR A 216 -9.64 6.92 23.60
CA THR A 216 -9.04 7.75 24.65
C THR A 216 -8.08 6.92 25.47
N VAL A 217 -6.84 7.40 25.59
CA VAL A 217 -5.77 6.81 26.38
C VAL A 217 -5.26 7.87 27.33
N THR A 218 -5.28 7.56 28.62
CA THR A 218 -4.86 8.48 29.68
C THR A 218 -3.77 7.87 30.52
N ASP A 219 -2.88 8.71 31.05
CA ASP A 219 -1.81 8.25 31.93
C ASP A 219 -2.41 7.93 33.31
N GLY A 220 -2.42 6.65 33.67
CA GLY A 220 -2.89 6.16 34.97
C GLY A 220 -4.42 6.18 35.21
N LYS A 221 -5.24 6.75 34.31
CA LYS A 221 -6.73 6.75 34.45
C LYS A 221 -7.44 5.75 33.53
N GLY A 222 -6.69 5.06 32.68
CA GLY A 222 -7.16 3.97 31.83
C GLY A 222 -7.37 4.36 30.37
N GLU A 223 -8.02 3.45 29.64
CA GLU A 223 -8.21 3.55 28.20
C GLU A 223 -9.59 3.02 27.82
N TRP A 224 -10.23 3.64 26.83
CA TRP A 224 -11.54 3.21 26.36
C TRP A 224 -11.83 3.67 24.93
N VAL A 225 -12.81 3.00 24.34
CA VAL A 225 -13.41 3.37 23.06
C VAL A 225 -14.85 3.77 23.27
N GLU A 226 -15.21 4.96 22.80
CA GLU A 226 -16.59 5.46 22.72
C GLU A 226 -17.10 5.35 21.27
N TYR A 227 -18.26 4.72 21.09
CA TYR A 227 -18.90 4.52 19.79
C TYR A 227 -20.04 5.53 19.56
N PRO A 228 -20.42 5.81 18.29
CA PRO A 228 -21.45 6.80 17.97
C PRO A 228 -22.82 6.57 18.62
N ASN A 229 -23.11 5.34 19.02
CA ASN A 229 -24.36 4.95 19.70
C ASN A 229 -24.32 5.16 21.23
N GLY A 230 -23.24 5.72 21.77
CA GLY A 230 -23.02 5.92 23.21
C GLY A 230 -22.47 4.70 23.96
N ARG A 231 -22.17 3.61 23.26
CA ARG A 231 -21.48 2.45 23.87
C ARG A 231 -20.05 2.84 24.22
N ILE A 232 -19.60 2.43 25.41
CA ILE A 232 -18.22 2.57 25.86
C ILE A 232 -17.65 1.18 26.13
N ASP A 233 -16.53 0.85 25.50
CA ASP A 233 -15.75 -0.34 25.79
C ASP A 233 -14.47 0.08 26.54
N LEU A 234 -14.36 -0.32 27.81
CA LEU A 234 -13.19 -0.05 28.66
C LEU A 234 -12.02 -0.99 28.33
N ASN A 235 -10.80 -0.58 28.68
CA ASN A 235 -9.55 -1.32 28.49
C ASN A 235 -9.33 -1.73 27.02
N ARG A 236 -9.56 -0.78 26.12
CA ARG A 236 -9.47 -0.93 24.67
C ARG A 236 -8.82 0.30 24.05
N GLN A 237 -7.90 0.05 23.13
CA GLN A 237 -7.30 1.06 22.25
C GLN A 237 -7.58 0.80 20.75
N SER A 238 -8.53 -0.09 20.45
CA SER A 238 -8.85 -0.49 19.07
C SER A 238 -10.35 -0.51 18.82
N ILE A 239 -10.73 -0.02 17.64
CA ILE A 239 -12.12 0.05 17.19
C ILE A 239 -12.55 -1.31 16.64
N ASP A 240 -13.64 -1.85 17.17
CA ASP A 240 -14.36 -2.94 16.50
C ASP A 240 -15.27 -2.31 15.43
N TYR A 241 -14.87 -2.41 14.16
CA TYR A 241 -15.53 -1.72 13.05
C TYR A 241 -17.06 -1.92 13.00
N TRP A 242 -17.53 -3.14 13.25
CA TRP A 242 -18.96 -3.46 13.22
C TRP A 242 -19.76 -2.69 14.29
N LYS A 243 -19.14 -2.26 15.39
CA LYS A 243 -19.81 -1.48 16.45
C LYS A 243 -20.05 -0.02 16.08
N ILE A 244 -19.35 0.52 15.09
CA ILE A 244 -19.55 1.91 14.61
C ILE A 244 -20.98 2.13 14.14
N THR A 245 -21.59 1.09 13.57
CA THR A 245 -22.96 1.14 13.01
C THR A 245 -23.99 0.41 13.85
N ALA A 246 -23.59 -0.14 15.01
CA ALA A 246 -24.49 -0.92 15.85
C ALA A 246 -25.59 -0.02 16.46
N PRO A 247 -26.83 -0.54 16.60
CA PRO A 247 -27.90 0.20 17.26
C PRO A 247 -27.52 0.52 18.71
N LYS A 248 -28.15 1.56 19.27
CA LYS A 248 -27.97 1.90 20.69
C LYS A 248 -28.33 0.69 21.57
N PRO A 249 -27.50 0.31 22.54
CA PRO A 249 -27.85 -0.74 23.48
C PRO A 249 -29.15 -0.38 24.22
N PRO A 250 -30.01 -1.36 24.55
CA PRO A 250 -31.17 -1.09 25.39
C PRO A 250 -30.72 -0.48 26.72
N ALA A 251 -31.44 0.54 27.19
CA ALA A 251 -31.22 1.10 28.52
C ALA A 251 -31.45 -0.02 29.55
N LYS A 252 -30.49 -0.21 30.45
CA LYS A 252 -30.65 -1.05 31.63
C LYS A 252 -31.50 -0.35 32.67
#